data_AF-A0A4Y6PXM5-F1
#
_entry.id   AF-A0A4Y6PXM5-F1
#
_cell.length_a   1.000
_cell.length_b   1.000
_cell.length_c   1.000
_cell.angle_alpha   90.00
_cell.angle_beta   90.00
_cell.angle_gamma   90.00
#
_symmetry.space_group_name_H-M   'P 1'
#
loop_
_entity.id
_entity.type
_entity.pdbx_description
1 polymer ?
#
loop_
_entity_poly.entity_id
_entity_poly.type
_entity_poly.pdbx_seq_one_letter_code
_entity_poly.pdbx_strand_id
1 'polypeptide(L)'
;MKHAGWMMKLDALTSRTAAALTAILLLAGCSTEESLPQLDVDGTAAPDETRAGTLLAEYSHPRGAASGGVSVHAQFLDVHGVNYDTALEALEVWSPDWELDVDACSLRSDMAVGQQHPADIRLELLDVGPITVRGPGEAIRLEARRLPDLLSAFSGVIYGTEQGFGAQPLRIGYEPGAWYSFGAPGRSHTGGFYVSMRAPRPIRIAAIGDLPADQGRQLDADFTQDLTVEWQPSFGEASDDTVFLYISSGFGPDRPRLTCRVDDDGSFTVPDTIVQQLSQDSAELELTLRRITSERVDIDELETSEFIFSTVDEITLVGQ
;
A
#
# COMPACT_ATOMS: atom_id res chain seq x y z
N MET A 1 -48.61 -8.17 51.97
CA MET A 1 -48.55 -6.71 52.26
C MET A 1 -48.12 -6.06 50.95
N LYS A 2 -48.96 -5.68 49.98
CA LYS A 2 -50.08 -4.71 49.90
C LYS A 2 -49.71 -3.28 50.30
N HIS A 3 -49.36 -2.44 49.31
CA HIS A 3 -49.68 -1.02 49.13
C HIS A 3 -49.45 -0.72 47.62
N ALA A 4 -50.45 -0.50 46.75
CA ALA A 4 -51.29 0.71 46.58
C ALA A 4 -50.41 1.97 46.43
N GLY A 5 -50.26 2.64 45.28
CA GLY A 5 -51.17 2.89 44.17
C GLY A 5 -51.71 4.32 44.30
N TRP A 6 -51.11 5.31 43.61
CA TRP A 6 -51.67 6.66 43.47
C TRP A 6 -51.54 7.17 42.04
N MET A 7 -52.71 7.57 41.54
CA MET A 7 -53.08 8.06 40.21
C MET A 7 -53.44 9.54 40.40
N MET A 8 -52.93 10.46 39.58
CA MET A 8 -53.49 11.81 39.43
C MET A 8 -53.04 12.32 38.04
N LYS A 9 -53.92 12.24 37.04
CA LYS A 9 -54.99 13.19 36.65
C LYS A 9 -54.47 14.28 35.71
N LEU A 10 -54.92 14.11 34.46
CA LEU A 10 -55.05 15.08 33.39
C LEU A 10 -55.57 16.44 33.85
N ASP A 11 -54.99 17.50 33.28
CA ASP A 11 -55.73 18.71 32.92
C ASP A 11 -55.51 19.02 31.44
N ALA A 12 -56.61 19.34 30.78
CA ALA A 12 -56.75 19.65 29.38
C ALA A 12 -57.15 21.12 29.20
N LEU A 13 -57.19 21.54 27.92
CA LEU A 13 -57.77 22.78 27.38
C LEU A 13 -56.84 24.02 27.47
N THR A 14 -56.69 24.89 26.47
CA THR A 14 -57.29 25.05 25.13
C THR A 14 -56.56 26.17 24.37
N SER A 15 -56.42 26.00 23.05
CA SER A 15 -56.71 26.98 21.98
C SER A 15 -56.17 28.41 22.07
N ARG A 16 -55.31 28.80 21.10
CA ARG A 16 -55.69 29.72 20.01
C ARG A 16 -54.55 29.94 19.01
N THR A 17 -54.79 29.41 17.81
CA THR A 17 -54.46 29.96 16.48
C THR A 17 -53.82 31.34 16.42
N ALA A 18 -52.62 31.41 15.83
CA ALA A 18 -52.21 32.52 14.97
C ALA A 18 -51.47 31.94 13.77
N ALA A 19 -52.10 32.10 12.60
CA ALA A 19 -51.55 31.80 11.31
C ALA A 19 -50.36 32.74 11.02
N ALA A 20 -49.20 32.18 10.75
CA ALA A 20 -48.14 32.85 10.02
C ALA A 20 -47.65 31.88 8.94
N LEU A 21 -48.33 31.97 7.80
CA LEU A 21 -47.80 31.55 6.50
C LEU A 21 -46.47 32.29 6.31
N THR A 22 -45.34 31.60 6.37
CA THR A 22 -44.14 32.05 5.65
C THR A 22 -43.40 30.81 5.19
N ALA A 23 -43.45 30.61 3.88
CA ALA A 23 -42.78 29.57 3.14
C ALA A 23 -41.28 29.60 3.44
N ILE A 24 -40.77 28.53 4.06
CA ILE A 24 -39.36 28.16 3.91
C ILE A 24 -39.36 27.08 2.84
N LEU A 25 -38.84 27.48 1.68
CA LEU A 25 -38.62 26.62 0.54
C LEU A 25 -37.94 25.34 0.99
N LEU A 26 -38.53 24.22 0.56
CA LEU A 26 -37.86 22.95 0.37
C LEU A 26 -36.60 23.19 -0.47
N LEU A 27 -35.46 23.40 0.18
CA LEU A 27 -34.17 23.06 -0.39
C LEU A 27 -34.10 21.53 -0.38
N ALA A 28 -34.84 20.92 -1.30
CA ALA A 28 -34.44 19.67 -1.90
C ALA A 28 -33.11 19.97 -2.60
N GLY A 29 -32.02 19.95 -1.83
CA GLY A 29 -30.70 19.78 -2.38
C GLY A 29 -30.75 18.43 -3.07
N CYS A 30 -30.97 18.44 -4.37
CA CYS A 30 -30.58 17.34 -5.23
C CYS A 30 -29.09 17.16 -4.98
N SER A 31 -28.74 16.27 -4.06
CA SER A 31 -27.46 15.56 -4.12
C SER A 31 -27.47 14.94 -5.50
N THR A 32 -26.85 15.64 -6.44
CA THR A 32 -26.65 15.13 -7.77
C THR A 32 -25.62 14.06 -7.50
N GLU A 33 -26.08 12.81 -7.46
CA GLU A 33 -25.24 11.63 -7.46
C GLU A 33 -24.44 11.74 -8.75
N GLU A 34 -23.32 12.45 -8.65
CA GLU A 34 -22.37 12.62 -9.74
C GLU A 34 -21.89 11.21 -10.00
N SER A 35 -22.47 10.61 -11.03
CA SER A 35 -22.09 9.29 -11.49
C SER A 35 -20.60 9.40 -11.72
N LEU A 36 -19.82 8.72 -10.89
CA LEU A 36 -18.37 8.63 -11.05
C LEU A 36 -18.12 8.41 -12.54
N PRO A 37 -17.26 9.21 -13.19
CA PRO A 37 -17.02 9.07 -14.60
C PRO A 37 -16.72 7.60 -14.85
N GLN A 38 -17.62 6.94 -15.60
CA GLN A 38 -17.32 5.63 -16.14
C GLN A 38 -16.10 5.89 -17.02
N LEU A 39 -14.93 5.47 -16.53
CA LEU A 39 -13.72 5.47 -17.32
C LEU A 39 -14.07 4.56 -18.50
N ASP A 40 -14.37 5.17 -19.65
CA ASP A 40 -14.30 4.47 -20.92
C ASP A 40 -12.83 4.07 -21.01
N VAL A 41 -12.54 2.83 -20.61
CA VAL A 41 -11.24 2.20 -20.83
C VAL A 41 -11.20 1.95 -22.34
N ASP A 42 -10.98 3.03 -23.08
CA ASP A 42 -10.52 2.96 -24.46
C ASP A 42 -9.34 2.01 -24.41
N GLY A 43 -9.52 0.82 -24.98
CA GLY A 43 -8.52 -0.24 -24.98
C GLY A 43 -7.30 0.23 -25.75
N THR A 44 -6.45 1.02 -25.10
CA THR A 44 -5.10 1.29 -25.53
C THR A 44 -4.45 -0.07 -25.66
N ALA A 45 -4.15 -0.46 -26.89
CA ALA A 45 -3.45 -1.70 -27.17
C ALA A 45 -2.28 -1.82 -26.19
N ALA A 46 -2.21 -2.94 -25.46
CA ALA A 46 -1.11 -3.17 -24.54
C ALA A 46 0.21 -2.92 -25.28
N PRO A 47 1.16 -2.19 -24.69
CA PRO A 47 2.48 -2.02 -25.31
C PRO A 47 3.06 -3.39 -25.65
N ASP A 48 3.64 -3.52 -26.85
CA ASP A 48 4.10 -4.81 -27.38
C ASP A 48 5.21 -5.41 -26.50
N GLU A 49 6.09 -4.58 -25.93
CA GLU A 49 7.21 -4.95 -25.06
C GLU A 49 7.50 -3.78 -24.10
N THR A 50 7.79 -4.06 -22.83
CA THR A 50 8.22 -3.06 -21.85
C THR A 50 9.33 -3.64 -20.97
N ARG A 51 10.44 -2.90 -20.84
CA ARG A 51 11.57 -3.29 -20.01
C ARG A 51 11.72 -2.38 -18.83
N ALA A 52 11.72 -2.94 -17.62
CA ALA A 52 11.69 -2.12 -16.41
C ALA A 52 12.36 -2.76 -15.21
N GLY A 53 12.82 -1.94 -14.26
CA GLY A 53 13.53 -2.37 -13.06
C GLY A 53 12.90 -1.84 -11.78
N THR A 54 12.81 -2.69 -10.75
CA THR A 54 12.43 -2.27 -9.39
C THR A 54 13.47 -2.76 -8.40
N LEU A 55 13.84 -1.89 -7.46
CA LEU A 55 14.52 -2.29 -6.24
C LEU A 55 13.77 -1.72 -5.05
N LEU A 56 13.37 -2.58 -4.11
CA LEU A 56 12.73 -2.20 -2.86
C LEU A 56 13.67 -2.56 -1.70
N ALA A 57 14.20 -1.55 -1.03
CA ALA A 57 14.87 -1.67 0.25
C ALA A 57 13.89 -1.28 1.36
N GLU A 58 13.57 -2.21 2.25
CA GLU A 58 12.49 -2.04 3.23
C GLU A 58 12.98 -2.28 4.65
N TYR A 59 12.69 -1.33 5.54
CA TYR A 59 12.80 -1.51 6.98
C TYR A 59 11.41 -1.69 7.59
N SER A 60 11.12 -2.91 8.07
CA SER A 60 9.88 -3.18 8.81
C SER A 60 10.04 -2.88 10.29
N HIS A 61 9.17 -2.02 10.83
CA HIS A 61 9.14 -1.69 12.25
C HIS A 61 8.84 -2.96 13.06
N PRO A 62 9.73 -3.35 14.01
CA PRO A 62 9.54 -4.58 14.74
C PRO A 62 8.42 -4.43 15.77
N ARG A 63 7.23 -4.91 15.44
CA ARG A 63 6.18 -5.16 16.45
C ARG A 63 6.48 -6.47 17.16
N GLY A 64 7.13 -6.41 18.33
CA GLY A 64 7.51 -7.59 19.13
C GLY A 64 8.97 -8.03 18.96
N ALA A 65 9.25 -9.34 19.11
CA ALA A 65 10.62 -9.87 19.23
C ALA A 65 11.36 -10.11 17.88
N ALA A 66 10.89 -9.53 16.77
CA ALA A 66 11.55 -9.67 15.48
C ALA A 66 12.84 -8.82 15.44
N SER A 67 13.91 -9.36 14.87
CA SER A 67 15.14 -8.58 14.63
C SER A 67 14.89 -7.55 13.52
N GLY A 68 15.20 -6.28 13.80
CA GLY A 68 15.11 -5.20 12.81
C GLY A 68 16.24 -5.28 11.78
N GLY A 69 16.04 -4.61 10.64
CA GLY A 69 17.03 -4.48 9.58
C GLY A 69 16.35 -4.17 8.25
N VAL A 70 17.16 -3.82 7.26
CA VAL A 70 16.73 -3.56 5.89
C VAL A 70 16.73 -4.88 5.13
N SER A 71 15.55 -5.30 4.67
CA SER A 71 15.40 -6.29 3.60
C SER A 71 15.55 -5.60 2.25
N VAL A 72 16.08 -6.30 1.26
CA VAL A 72 16.21 -5.76 -0.09
C VAL A 72 15.73 -6.80 -1.08
N HIS A 73 14.81 -6.38 -1.95
CA HIS A 73 14.23 -7.16 -3.03
C HIS A 73 14.45 -6.38 -4.32
N ALA A 74 14.82 -7.06 -5.40
CA ALA A 74 14.91 -6.41 -6.70
C ALA A 74 14.54 -7.39 -7.81
N GLN A 75 13.91 -6.86 -8.84
CA GLN A 75 13.64 -7.57 -10.09
C GLN A 75 13.74 -6.62 -11.27
N PHE A 76 14.14 -7.18 -12.41
CA PHE A 76 14.25 -6.49 -13.67
C PHE A 76 13.46 -7.32 -14.67
N LEU A 77 12.55 -6.70 -15.40
CA LEU A 77 11.49 -7.35 -16.15
C LEU A 77 11.57 -6.95 -17.61
N ASP A 78 11.42 -7.93 -18.50
CA ASP A 78 11.08 -7.77 -19.90
C ASP A 78 9.68 -8.39 -20.08
N VAL A 79 8.68 -7.51 -20.23
CA VAL A 79 7.25 -7.84 -20.18
C VAL A 79 6.66 -7.71 -21.57
N HIS A 80 5.96 -8.76 -22.03
CA HIS A 80 5.31 -8.81 -23.34
C HIS A 80 3.82 -9.11 -23.16
N GLY A 81 2.96 -8.34 -23.84
CA GLY A 81 1.51 -8.58 -23.89
C GLY A 81 0.73 -8.26 -22.61
N VAL A 82 1.36 -7.62 -21.61
CA VAL A 82 0.71 -7.15 -20.38
C VAL A 82 1.38 -5.86 -19.88
N ASN A 83 0.64 -4.99 -19.20
CA ASN A 83 1.19 -3.78 -18.60
C ASN A 83 2.16 -4.15 -17.44
N TYR A 84 3.23 -3.35 -17.30
CA TYR A 84 4.24 -3.52 -16.26
C TYR A 84 3.69 -3.52 -14.83
N ASP A 85 2.73 -2.64 -14.49
CA ASP A 85 2.15 -2.57 -13.15
C ASP A 85 1.37 -3.85 -12.81
N THR A 86 0.64 -4.39 -13.80
CA THR A 86 -0.03 -5.68 -13.68
C THR A 86 0.96 -6.83 -13.50
N ALA A 87 2.12 -6.77 -14.17
CA ALA A 87 3.18 -7.75 -14.00
C ALA A 87 3.83 -7.69 -12.61
N LEU A 88 4.07 -6.48 -12.06
CA LEU A 88 4.57 -6.30 -10.70
C LEU A 88 3.59 -6.82 -9.65
N GLU A 89 2.31 -6.53 -9.84
CA GLU A 89 1.24 -7.05 -8.98
C GLU A 89 1.18 -8.58 -8.99
N ALA A 90 1.28 -9.21 -10.17
CA ALA A 90 1.31 -10.66 -10.28
C ALA A 90 2.53 -11.31 -9.60
N LEU A 91 3.61 -10.54 -9.41
CA LEU A 91 4.80 -10.92 -8.64
C LEU A 91 4.71 -10.56 -7.16
N GLU A 92 3.56 -10.04 -6.71
CA GLU A 92 3.30 -9.56 -5.35
C GLU A 92 4.34 -8.51 -4.89
N VAL A 93 4.87 -7.72 -5.83
CA VAL A 93 5.78 -6.63 -5.48
C VAL A 93 4.99 -5.34 -5.31
N TRP A 94 5.07 -4.81 -4.11
CA TRP A 94 4.49 -3.51 -3.80
C TRP A 94 5.15 -2.39 -4.63
N SER A 95 4.33 -1.55 -5.24
CA SER A 95 4.73 -0.32 -5.91
C SER A 95 3.87 0.86 -5.43
N PRO A 96 4.44 2.08 -5.36
CA PRO A 96 3.70 3.29 -5.07
C PRO A 96 2.78 3.68 -6.24
N ASP A 97 1.55 4.06 -5.94
CA ASP A 97 0.62 4.62 -6.93
C ASP A 97 0.85 6.14 -7.05
N TRP A 98 1.76 6.53 -7.94
CA TRP A 98 2.14 7.94 -8.14
C TRP A 98 1.07 8.78 -8.82
N GLU A 99 0.06 8.15 -9.42
CA GLU A 99 -1.07 8.83 -10.07
C GLU A 99 -2.08 9.36 -9.04
N LEU A 100 -2.03 8.86 -7.80
CA LEU A 100 -2.80 9.40 -6.71
C LEU A 100 -2.31 10.81 -6.32
N ASP A 101 -3.27 11.73 -6.26
CA ASP A 101 -3.11 13.00 -5.56
C ASP A 101 -2.86 12.76 -4.06
N VAL A 102 -2.23 13.73 -3.40
CA VAL A 102 -2.07 13.69 -1.93
C VAL A 102 -3.46 13.77 -1.28
N ASP A 103 -3.67 12.94 -0.26
CA ASP A 103 -4.93 12.69 0.45
C ASP A 103 -6.03 12.05 -0.40
N ALA A 104 -5.64 11.37 -1.49
CA ALA A 104 -6.54 10.57 -2.31
C ALA A 104 -6.30 9.06 -2.09
N CYS A 105 -7.38 8.29 -2.30
CA CYS A 105 -7.35 6.84 -2.26
C CYS A 105 -7.88 6.25 -3.57
N SER A 106 -7.30 5.12 -3.98
CA SER A 106 -7.83 4.23 -5.00
C SER A 106 -8.19 2.89 -4.37
N LEU A 107 -9.43 2.46 -4.59
CA LEU A 107 -9.90 1.14 -4.23
C LEU A 107 -9.83 0.25 -5.48
N ARG A 108 -8.94 -0.74 -5.47
CA ARG A 108 -8.84 -1.75 -6.51
C ARG A 108 -9.58 -3.00 -6.05
N SER A 109 -10.60 -3.40 -6.79
CA SER A 109 -11.26 -4.69 -6.63
C SER A 109 -11.30 -5.34 -8.01
N ASP A 110 -10.31 -6.17 -8.32
CA ASP A 110 -10.13 -6.73 -9.65
C ASP A 110 -11.07 -7.94 -9.88
N MET A 111 -12.38 -7.74 -9.71
CA MET A 111 -13.40 -8.65 -10.27
C MET A 111 -13.53 -8.52 -11.80
N ALA A 112 -12.79 -7.59 -12.42
CA ALA A 112 -12.98 -7.15 -13.80
C ALA A 112 -11.76 -7.37 -14.70
N VAL A 113 -10.90 -8.35 -14.42
CA VAL A 113 -10.06 -8.93 -15.50
C VAL A 113 -11.02 -9.64 -16.45
N GLY A 114 -11.58 -8.87 -17.39
CA GLY A 114 -12.36 -9.40 -18.49
C GLY A 114 -11.56 -10.52 -19.14
N GLN A 115 -12.25 -11.58 -19.55
CA GLN A 115 -11.68 -12.72 -20.30
C GLN A 115 -11.17 -12.29 -21.68
N GLN A 116 -10.29 -11.29 -21.76
CA GLN A 116 -9.50 -11.05 -22.93
C GLN A 116 -8.63 -12.29 -23.10
N HIS A 117 -8.81 -12.93 -24.25
CA HIS A 117 -8.07 -14.12 -24.60
C HIS A 117 -6.59 -13.81 -24.45
N PRO A 118 -5.80 -14.66 -23.77
CA PRO A 118 -4.40 -14.39 -23.58
C PRO A 118 -3.77 -14.22 -24.96
N ALA A 119 -3.33 -13.00 -25.26
CA ALA A 119 -2.15 -12.83 -26.10
C ALA A 119 -1.02 -13.66 -25.48
N ASP A 120 0.02 -13.99 -26.25
CA ASP A 120 1.18 -14.71 -25.71
C ASP A 120 1.89 -13.85 -24.63
N ILE A 121 1.41 -13.91 -23.38
CA ILE A 121 1.99 -13.21 -22.24
C ILE A 121 3.31 -13.90 -21.90
N ARG A 122 4.38 -13.12 -21.89
CA ARG A 122 5.70 -13.59 -21.50
C ARG A 122 6.33 -12.58 -20.54
N LEU A 123 6.83 -13.09 -19.44
CA LEU A 123 7.54 -12.33 -18.42
C LEU A 123 8.93 -12.95 -18.26
N GLU A 124 9.96 -12.20 -18.66
CA GLU A 124 11.35 -12.58 -18.50
C GLU A 124 12.01 -11.70 -17.43
N LEU A 125 12.62 -12.33 -16.44
CA LEU A 125 13.36 -11.69 -15.35
C LEU A 125 14.84 -11.57 -15.71
N LEU A 126 15.27 -10.34 -15.99
CA LEU A 126 16.61 -10.03 -16.47
C LEU A 126 17.67 -10.12 -15.35
N ASP A 127 18.88 -10.60 -15.70
CA ASP A 127 20.03 -10.65 -14.80
C ASP A 127 20.88 -9.37 -14.96
N VAL A 128 20.97 -8.56 -13.91
CA VAL A 128 21.88 -7.38 -13.81
C VAL A 128 23.25 -7.74 -13.20
N GLY A 129 23.46 -9.02 -12.89
CA GLY A 129 24.55 -9.48 -12.06
C GLY A 129 24.30 -9.24 -10.58
N PRO A 130 25.26 -9.62 -9.72
CA PRO A 130 25.09 -9.56 -8.28
C PRO A 130 25.04 -8.12 -7.78
N ILE A 131 24.04 -7.82 -6.96
CA ILE A 131 23.78 -6.48 -6.42
C ILE A 131 24.52 -6.34 -5.10
N THR A 132 25.36 -5.31 -4.99
CA THR A 132 26.00 -4.93 -3.73
C THR A 132 25.16 -3.87 -3.04
N VAL A 133 24.75 -4.13 -1.80
CA VAL A 133 24.07 -3.16 -0.95
C VAL A 133 25.03 -2.74 0.15
N ARG A 134 25.25 -1.45 0.33
CA ARG A 134 26.09 -0.89 1.42
C ARG A 134 25.28 0.05 2.27
N GLY A 135 25.35 -0.12 3.59
CA GLY A 135 24.83 0.81 4.58
C GLY A 135 25.95 1.47 5.40
N PRO A 136 25.61 2.13 6.52
CA PRO A 136 26.55 2.82 7.42
C PRO A 136 27.46 1.87 8.21
N GLY A 137 28.34 1.14 7.54
CA GLY A 137 29.36 0.30 8.18
C GLY A 137 29.31 -1.18 7.81
N GLU A 138 28.36 -1.59 6.97
CA GLU A 138 28.28 -2.96 6.49
C GLU A 138 27.87 -3.02 5.02
N ALA A 139 28.10 -4.17 4.41
CA ALA A 139 27.68 -4.45 3.05
C ALA A 139 27.24 -5.89 2.92
N ILE A 140 26.17 -6.12 2.18
CA ILE A 140 25.75 -7.44 1.74
C ILE A 140 25.80 -7.51 0.22
N ARG A 141 25.80 -8.73 -0.28
CA ARG A 141 25.73 -9.02 -1.71
C ARG A 141 24.54 -9.92 -1.97
N LEU A 142 23.65 -9.46 -2.83
CA LEU A 142 22.50 -10.22 -3.30
C LEU A 142 22.93 -10.97 -4.56
N GLU A 143 22.90 -12.29 -4.49
CA GLU A 143 23.15 -13.15 -5.64
C GLU A 143 21.86 -13.37 -6.42
N ALA A 144 21.99 -13.50 -7.74
CA ALA A 144 20.85 -13.82 -8.61
C ALA A 144 20.33 -15.23 -8.27
N ARG A 145 19.03 -15.34 -7.99
CA ARG A 145 18.37 -16.62 -7.73
C ARG A 145 17.38 -16.91 -8.85
N ARG A 146 17.50 -18.08 -9.47
CA ARG A 146 16.53 -18.53 -10.46
C ARG A 146 15.21 -18.83 -9.77
N LEU A 147 14.13 -18.26 -10.28
CA LEU A 147 12.81 -18.76 -9.92
C LEU A 147 12.67 -20.16 -10.54
N PRO A 148 12.11 -21.14 -9.82
CA PRO A 148 11.68 -22.38 -10.44
C PRO A 148 10.72 -22.02 -11.58
N ASP A 149 10.84 -22.70 -12.72
CA ASP A 149 9.91 -22.54 -13.84
C ASP A 149 8.53 -23.08 -13.42
N LEU A 150 7.76 -22.26 -12.68
CA LEU A 150 6.44 -22.65 -12.16
C LEU A 150 5.41 -22.70 -13.29
N LEU A 151 5.59 -21.86 -14.31
CA LEU A 151 4.76 -21.76 -15.51
C LEU A 151 5.68 -21.41 -16.70
N SER A 152 5.33 -21.86 -17.91
CA SER A 152 6.10 -21.57 -19.13
C SER A 152 6.22 -20.08 -19.48
N ALA A 153 5.44 -19.23 -18.81
CA ALA A 153 5.39 -17.79 -19.02
C ALA A 153 6.41 -17.00 -18.19
N PHE A 154 7.03 -17.61 -17.16
CA PHE A 154 7.97 -16.95 -16.25
C PHE A 154 9.33 -17.61 -16.35
N SER A 155 10.37 -16.81 -16.58
CA SER A 155 11.75 -17.29 -16.59
C SER A 155 12.69 -16.22 -16.06
N GLY A 156 13.88 -16.60 -15.58
CA GLY A 156 14.94 -15.66 -15.23
C GLY A 156 15.33 -15.64 -13.76
N VAL A 157 15.68 -14.46 -13.22
CA VAL A 157 16.27 -14.33 -11.86
C VAL A 157 15.65 -13.22 -11.00
N ILE A 158 15.58 -13.47 -9.69
CA ILE A 158 15.23 -12.48 -8.68
C ILE A 158 16.38 -12.26 -7.71
N TYR A 159 16.40 -11.07 -7.09
CA TYR A 159 17.35 -10.71 -6.04
C TYR A 159 16.56 -10.49 -4.76
N GLY A 160 17.05 -11.04 -3.65
CA GLY A 160 16.37 -10.90 -2.38
C GLY A 160 17.29 -11.21 -1.21
N THR A 161 17.00 -10.58 -0.07
CA THR A 161 17.62 -10.89 1.21
C THR A 161 17.20 -12.23 1.80
N GLU A 162 16.07 -12.77 1.35
CA GLU A 162 15.63 -14.10 1.70
C GLU A 162 16.51 -15.14 1.00
N GLN A 163 17.05 -16.11 1.74
CA GLN A 163 17.97 -17.11 1.18
C GLN A 163 17.33 -18.48 0.99
N GLY A 164 16.00 -18.57 1.09
CA GLY A 164 15.24 -19.82 1.01
C GLY A 164 15.04 -20.51 2.37
N PHE A 165 14.40 -21.67 2.35
CA PHE A 165 13.98 -22.38 3.56
C PHE A 165 15.17 -22.74 4.46
N GLY A 166 15.14 -22.25 5.70
CA GLY A 166 16.12 -22.58 6.75
C GLY A 166 17.40 -21.76 6.73
N ALA A 167 17.57 -20.83 5.79
CA ALA A 167 18.68 -19.88 5.81
C ALA A 167 18.28 -18.59 6.55
N GLN A 168 19.23 -18.01 7.28
CA GLN A 168 18.99 -16.73 7.95
C GLN A 168 18.92 -15.63 6.87
N PRO A 169 17.88 -14.78 6.87
CA PRO A 169 17.80 -13.66 5.93
C PRO A 169 19.03 -12.75 6.06
N LEU A 170 19.61 -12.34 4.94
CA LEU A 170 20.61 -11.29 4.93
C LEU A 170 19.93 -10.00 5.34
N ARG A 171 20.45 -9.28 6.32
CA ARG A 171 19.92 -7.96 6.70
C ARG A 171 21.08 -7.01 6.88
N ILE A 172 20.85 -5.77 6.50
CA ILE A 172 21.72 -4.64 6.86
C ILE A 172 21.03 -3.90 8.00
N GLY A 173 21.79 -3.44 8.99
CA GLY A 173 21.36 -2.53 10.04
C GLY A 173 20.74 -1.27 9.47
N TYR A 174 19.61 -0.88 10.04
CA TYR A 174 18.88 0.32 9.66
C TYR A 174 19.30 1.52 10.53
N GLU A 175 19.70 2.62 9.89
CA GLU A 175 20.00 3.89 10.53
C GLU A 175 19.19 5.02 9.87
N PRO A 176 18.25 5.67 10.58
CA PRO A 176 17.40 6.72 10.04
C PRO A 176 18.20 7.88 9.42
N GLY A 177 17.86 8.27 8.20
CA GLY A 177 18.48 9.40 7.51
C GLY A 177 19.90 9.15 7.01
N ALA A 178 20.46 7.95 7.20
CA ALA A 178 21.76 7.58 6.67
C ALA A 178 21.68 7.20 5.18
N TRP A 179 22.82 7.29 4.49
CA TRP A 179 22.91 6.95 3.07
C TRP A 179 23.20 5.47 2.87
N TYR A 180 22.45 4.86 1.97
CA TYR A 180 22.65 3.50 1.48
C TYR A 180 23.00 3.56 0.00
N SER A 181 23.85 2.65 -0.47
CA SER A 181 24.20 2.54 -1.88
C SER A 181 23.85 1.17 -2.42
N PHE A 182 23.27 1.13 -3.60
CA PHE A 182 22.91 -0.08 -4.34
C PHE A 182 23.67 -0.06 -5.66
N GLY A 183 24.33 -1.16 -6.03
CA GLY A 183 25.02 -1.21 -7.31
C GLY A 183 25.22 -2.61 -7.85
N ALA A 184 25.09 -2.74 -9.17
CA ALA A 184 25.30 -3.97 -9.92
C ALA A 184 26.19 -3.70 -11.14
N PRO A 185 27.01 -4.68 -11.57
CA PRO A 185 27.92 -4.49 -12.68
C PRO A 185 27.24 -4.51 -14.06
N GLY A 186 26.01 -5.00 -14.16
CA GLY A 186 25.32 -5.28 -15.42
C GLY A 186 25.72 -6.64 -16.03
N ARG A 187 25.02 -7.01 -17.10
CA ARG A 187 25.24 -8.22 -17.92
C ARG A 187 25.05 -7.90 -19.41
N SER A 188 25.03 -8.92 -20.25
CA SER A 188 24.93 -8.77 -21.71
C SER A 188 23.65 -8.09 -22.21
N HIS A 189 22.57 -8.10 -21.41
CA HIS A 189 21.25 -7.58 -21.81
C HIS A 189 20.69 -6.54 -20.83
N THR A 190 21.49 -6.10 -19.85
CA THR A 190 21.06 -5.07 -18.90
C THR A 190 22.28 -4.32 -18.38
N GLY A 191 22.22 -2.99 -18.44
CA GLY A 191 23.27 -2.09 -17.96
C GLY A 191 23.61 -2.30 -16.48
N GLY A 192 24.80 -1.84 -16.10
CA GLY A 192 25.16 -1.70 -14.68
C GLY A 192 24.52 -0.46 -14.09
N PHE A 193 24.42 -0.42 -12.76
CA PHE A 193 23.89 0.75 -12.05
C PHE A 193 24.63 1.00 -10.74
N TYR A 194 24.58 2.25 -10.28
CA TYR A 194 24.98 2.65 -8.94
C TYR A 194 24.12 3.83 -8.50
N VAL A 195 23.36 3.65 -7.43
CA VAL A 195 22.48 4.66 -6.87
C VAL A 195 22.70 4.75 -5.37
N SER A 196 22.53 5.95 -4.80
CA SER A 196 22.59 6.15 -3.37
C SER A 196 21.35 6.86 -2.89
N MET A 197 20.67 6.25 -1.92
CA MET A 197 19.42 6.77 -1.37
C MET A 197 19.57 7.02 0.11
N ARG A 198 18.88 8.04 0.60
CA ARG A 198 18.75 8.29 2.04
C ARG A 198 17.66 7.38 2.60
N ALA A 199 17.93 6.71 3.71
CA ALA A 199 16.90 5.95 4.41
C ALA A 199 15.88 6.91 5.01
N PRO A 200 14.56 6.78 4.72
CA PRO A 200 13.53 7.62 5.30
C PRO A 200 13.49 7.41 6.80
N ARG A 201 12.89 8.33 7.56
CA ARG A 201 12.69 8.13 9.01
C ARG A 201 11.68 7.02 9.24
N PRO A 202 11.81 6.22 10.32
CA PRO A 202 10.89 5.12 10.54
C PRO A 202 9.49 5.66 10.80
N ILE A 203 8.51 5.08 10.13
CA ILE A 203 7.09 5.33 10.38
C ILE A 203 6.57 4.33 11.42
N ARG A 204 5.65 4.78 12.27
CA ARG A 204 5.02 3.95 13.29
C ARG A 204 3.59 4.39 13.51
N ILE A 205 2.67 3.46 13.33
CA ILE A 205 1.26 3.64 13.65
C ILE A 205 1.15 3.74 15.18
N ALA A 206 0.61 4.86 15.64
CA ALA A 206 0.42 5.21 17.05
C ALA A 206 -0.96 4.76 17.56
N ALA A 207 -2.00 4.95 16.75
CA ALA A 207 -3.37 4.55 17.09
C ALA A 207 -4.22 4.26 15.84
N ILE A 208 -5.29 3.50 16.03
CA ILE A 208 -6.35 3.23 15.06
C ILE A 208 -7.69 3.55 15.74
N GLY A 209 -8.34 4.66 15.38
CA GLY A 209 -9.45 5.23 16.13
C GLY A 209 -9.05 5.48 17.59
N ASP A 210 -9.87 5.02 18.53
CA ASP A 210 -9.57 5.11 19.96
C ASP A 210 -8.63 4.00 20.49
N LEU A 211 -8.05 3.17 19.60
CA LEU A 211 -7.26 2.00 19.97
C LEU A 211 -5.74 2.30 19.85
N PRO A 212 -5.00 2.36 20.97
CA PRO A 212 -3.55 2.44 20.94
C PRO A 212 -2.92 1.25 20.20
N ALA A 213 -2.04 1.53 19.24
CA ALA A 213 -1.37 0.51 18.45
C ALA A 213 -0.25 -0.20 19.22
N ASP A 214 0.11 0.22 20.44
CA ASP A 214 1.11 -0.47 21.27
C ASP A 214 0.59 -1.78 21.90
N GLN A 215 -0.70 -2.08 21.74
CA GLN A 215 -1.35 -3.27 22.28
C GLN A 215 -1.02 -4.57 21.54
N GLY A 216 -0.44 -4.51 20.33
CA GLY A 216 -0.01 -5.70 19.62
C GLY A 216 0.12 -5.53 18.11
N ARG A 217 0.14 -6.67 17.42
CA ARG A 217 0.05 -6.76 15.95
C ARG A 217 -1.40 -6.84 15.46
N GLN A 218 -2.33 -7.15 16.35
CA GLN A 218 -3.73 -7.36 16.05
C GLN A 218 -4.57 -6.44 16.94
N LEU A 219 -5.53 -5.74 16.34
CA LEU A 219 -6.48 -4.86 17.04
C LEU A 219 -7.91 -5.21 16.64
N ASP A 220 -8.82 -5.26 17.60
CA ASP A 220 -10.24 -5.43 17.31
C ASP A 220 -10.85 -4.08 16.93
N ALA A 221 -11.25 -3.90 15.67
CA ALA A 221 -11.73 -2.64 15.12
C ALA A 221 -13.23 -2.71 14.77
N ASP A 222 -13.94 -1.60 14.97
CA ASP A 222 -15.33 -1.45 14.53
C ASP A 222 -15.35 -0.95 13.07
N PHE A 223 -15.58 -1.86 12.13
CA PHE A 223 -15.65 -1.53 10.70
C PHE A 223 -16.93 -0.77 10.31
N THR A 224 -17.83 -0.47 11.25
CA THR A 224 -19.01 0.37 11.01
C THR A 224 -18.76 1.87 11.23
N GLN A 225 -17.53 2.24 11.57
CA GLN A 225 -17.10 3.62 11.81
C GLN A 225 -15.94 4.01 10.90
N ASP A 226 -15.72 5.32 10.78
CA ASP A 226 -14.55 5.86 10.09
C ASP A 226 -13.27 5.36 10.77
N LEU A 227 -12.35 4.84 9.96
CA LEU A 227 -11.08 4.30 10.43
C LEU A 227 -10.02 5.40 10.39
N THR A 228 -9.77 6.03 11.53
CA THR A 228 -8.70 7.04 11.66
C THR A 228 -7.39 6.36 12.02
N VAL A 229 -6.36 6.52 11.19
CA VAL A 229 -5.01 6.01 11.40
C VAL A 229 -4.14 7.16 11.86
N GLU A 230 -3.51 7.04 13.02
CA GLU A 230 -2.60 8.05 13.56
C GLU A 230 -1.16 7.53 13.59
N TRP A 231 -0.19 8.38 13.27
CA TRP A 231 1.23 8.06 13.35
C TRP A 231 2.06 9.27 13.77
N GLN A 232 3.34 9.05 14.07
CA GLN A 232 4.25 10.14 14.36
C GLN A 232 4.74 10.79 13.04
N PRO A 233 4.37 12.05 12.76
CA PRO A 233 4.83 12.73 11.55
C PRO A 233 6.32 13.02 11.59
N SER A 234 6.91 13.13 10.40
CA SER A 234 8.32 13.43 10.16
C SER A 234 8.57 14.95 10.31
N PHE A 235 8.76 15.46 11.52
CA PHE A 235 9.12 16.89 11.72
C PHE A 235 10.61 17.16 11.43
N GLY A 236 11.00 17.92 10.40
CA GLY A 236 12.41 18.20 10.12
C GLY A 236 12.65 18.78 8.72
N GLU A 237 13.93 18.91 8.30
CA GLU A 237 14.31 19.33 6.93
C GLU A 237 13.39 18.71 5.89
N ALA A 238 13.02 19.51 4.87
CA ALA A 238 12.18 19.10 3.74
C ALA A 238 12.62 17.72 3.24
N SER A 239 11.92 16.69 3.72
CA SER A 239 12.13 15.32 3.28
C SER A 239 11.24 15.15 2.08
N ASP A 240 11.81 14.75 0.95
CA ASP A 240 11.06 14.28 -0.24
C ASP A 240 10.39 12.92 0.03
N ASP A 241 10.09 12.63 1.30
CA ASP A 241 9.46 11.40 1.76
C ASP A 241 7.97 11.46 1.40
N THR A 242 7.43 10.37 0.86
CA THR A 242 5.99 10.24 0.60
C THR A 242 5.42 9.14 1.49
N VAL A 243 4.20 9.35 2.01
CA VAL A 243 3.51 8.37 2.85
C VAL A 243 2.39 7.69 2.06
N PHE A 244 2.32 6.37 2.19
CA PHE A 244 1.27 5.55 1.61
C PHE A 244 0.60 4.72 2.70
N LEU A 245 -0.73 4.74 2.73
CA LEU A 245 -1.56 3.85 3.52
C LEU A 245 -2.11 2.76 2.58
N TYR A 246 -1.92 1.52 2.97
CA TYR A 246 -2.44 0.36 2.25
C TYR A 246 -3.33 -0.46 3.18
N ILE A 247 -4.53 -0.84 2.72
CA ILE A 247 -5.43 -1.72 3.46
C ILE A 247 -5.86 -2.84 2.52
N SER A 248 -5.68 -4.10 2.93
CA SER A 248 -6.05 -5.26 2.13
C SER A 248 -6.85 -6.26 2.93
N SER A 249 -7.80 -6.94 2.28
CA SER A 249 -8.52 -8.07 2.86
C SER A 249 -7.77 -9.41 2.74
N GLY A 250 -6.48 -9.38 2.41
CA GLY A 250 -5.58 -10.54 2.31
C GLY A 250 -4.89 -10.70 0.95
N PHE A 251 -4.22 -11.83 0.75
CA PHE A 251 -3.41 -12.10 -0.45
C PHE A 251 -4.23 -12.50 -1.68
N GLY A 252 -3.73 -12.11 -2.84
CA GLY A 252 -4.23 -12.49 -4.16
C GLY A 252 -4.83 -11.31 -4.95
N PRO A 253 -4.84 -11.40 -6.29
CA PRO A 253 -5.26 -10.32 -7.17
C PRO A 253 -6.75 -9.99 -7.05
N ASP A 254 -7.58 -10.98 -6.71
CA ASP A 254 -9.03 -10.81 -6.61
C ASP A 254 -9.47 -10.13 -5.30
N ARG A 255 -8.53 -9.83 -4.39
CA ARG A 255 -8.85 -9.25 -3.08
C ARG A 255 -8.93 -7.74 -3.16
N PRO A 256 -10.00 -7.13 -2.61
CA PRO A 256 -10.10 -5.68 -2.59
C PRO A 256 -8.97 -5.08 -1.75
N ARG A 257 -8.35 -4.04 -2.31
CA ARG A 257 -7.23 -3.33 -1.70
C ARG A 257 -7.43 -1.83 -1.88
N LEU A 258 -7.23 -1.09 -0.80
CA LEU A 258 -7.22 0.35 -0.77
C LEU A 258 -5.77 0.82 -0.73
N THR A 259 -5.39 1.68 -1.66
CA THR A 259 -4.11 2.40 -1.61
C THR A 259 -4.43 3.88 -1.50
N CYS A 260 -3.87 4.54 -0.50
CA CYS A 260 -3.97 5.99 -0.34
C CYS A 260 -2.58 6.59 -0.34
N ARG A 261 -2.42 7.71 -1.02
CA ARG A 261 -1.27 8.59 -0.85
C ARG A 261 -1.68 9.68 0.13
N VAL A 262 -0.96 9.83 1.22
CA VAL A 262 -1.34 10.72 2.32
C VAL A 262 -0.22 11.70 2.64
N ASP A 263 -0.56 12.90 3.11
CA ASP A 263 0.45 13.81 3.65
C ASP A 263 1.06 13.22 4.94
N ASP A 264 2.29 13.57 5.29
CA ASP A 264 2.95 13.11 6.52
C ASP A 264 2.63 14.04 7.71
N ASP A 265 1.34 14.34 7.90
CA ASP A 265 0.83 15.25 8.92
C ASP A 265 0.50 14.55 10.26
N GLY A 266 0.45 13.21 10.23
CA GLY A 266 0.29 12.35 11.41
C GLY A 266 -1.07 11.69 11.52
N SER A 267 -2.01 11.95 10.62
CA SER A 267 -3.33 11.30 10.67
C SER A 267 -4.01 11.19 9.31
N PHE A 268 -4.73 10.09 9.08
CA PHE A 268 -5.59 9.96 7.90
C PHE A 268 -6.85 9.16 8.25
N THR A 269 -7.99 9.56 7.72
CA THR A 269 -9.28 8.92 8.00
C THR A 269 -9.82 8.23 6.74
N VAL A 270 -10.04 6.92 6.83
CA VAL A 270 -10.72 6.15 5.79
C VAL A 270 -12.22 6.10 6.12
N PRO A 271 -13.11 6.54 5.21
CA PRO A 271 -14.55 6.49 5.44
C PRO A 271 -15.07 5.08 5.72
N ASP A 272 -16.02 4.95 6.64
CA ASP A 272 -16.66 3.69 7.04
C ASP A 272 -17.18 2.88 5.83
N THR A 273 -17.76 3.56 4.84
CA THR A 273 -18.28 2.94 3.61
C THR A 273 -17.23 2.14 2.84
N ILE A 274 -15.99 2.65 2.77
CA ILE A 274 -14.87 1.96 2.10
C ILE A 274 -14.38 0.80 2.97
N VAL A 275 -14.27 1.01 4.29
CA VAL A 275 -13.85 -0.03 5.25
C VAL A 275 -14.83 -1.21 5.22
N GLN A 276 -16.14 -0.93 5.22
CA GLN A 276 -17.18 -1.94 5.10
C GLN A 276 -17.05 -2.72 3.80
N GLN A 277 -16.77 -2.06 2.67
CA GLN A 277 -16.55 -2.73 1.39
C GLN A 277 -15.34 -3.68 1.43
N LEU A 278 -14.22 -3.27 2.03
CA LEU A 278 -13.05 -4.13 2.23
C LEU A 278 -13.38 -5.34 3.13
N SER A 279 -14.17 -5.12 4.18
CA SER A 279 -14.53 -6.16 5.15
C SER A 279 -15.61 -7.15 4.69
N GLN A 280 -16.24 -6.93 3.53
CA GLN A 280 -17.23 -7.86 2.99
C GLN A 280 -16.62 -9.24 2.68
N ASP A 281 -15.34 -9.26 2.27
CA ASP A 281 -14.64 -10.46 1.85
C ASP A 281 -13.79 -11.10 2.96
N SER A 282 -13.49 -10.35 4.02
CA SER A 282 -12.68 -10.80 5.15
C SER A 282 -13.05 -10.07 6.44
N ALA A 283 -13.13 -10.81 7.55
CA ALA A 283 -13.24 -10.22 8.88
C ALA A 283 -11.90 -9.65 9.38
N GLU A 284 -10.80 -9.92 8.66
CA GLU A 284 -9.46 -9.43 8.97
C GLU A 284 -8.97 -8.54 7.83
N LEU A 285 -8.49 -7.34 8.17
CA LEU A 285 -7.86 -6.41 7.24
C LEU A 285 -6.40 -6.20 7.65
N GLU A 286 -5.50 -6.31 6.69
CA GLU A 286 -4.09 -5.95 6.87
C GLU A 286 -3.92 -4.47 6.55
N LEU A 287 -3.55 -3.68 7.55
CA LEU A 287 -3.25 -2.26 7.41
C LEU A 287 -1.74 -2.05 7.45
N THR A 288 -1.21 -1.46 6.39
CA THR A 288 0.21 -1.20 6.21
C THR A 288 0.42 0.29 5.97
N LEU A 289 1.27 0.93 6.78
CA LEU A 289 1.65 2.33 6.61
C LEU A 289 3.12 2.40 6.21
N ARG A 290 3.41 3.05 5.08
CA ARG A 290 4.73 3.14 4.48
C ARG A 290 5.17 4.59 4.37
N ARG A 291 6.40 4.89 4.79
CA ARG A 291 7.10 6.13 4.41
C ARG A 291 8.22 5.77 3.46
N ILE A 292 8.26 6.39 2.29
CA ILE A 292 9.22 6.06 1.24
C ILE A 292 10.04 7.26 0.79
N THR A 293 11.25 6.98 0.35
CA THR A 293 12.01 7.83 -0.58
C THR A 293 12.18 7.03 -1.87
N SER A 294 12.00 7.65 -3.04
CA SER A 294 12.19 6.99 -4.33
C SER A 294 13.15 7.75 -5.24
N GLU A 295 13.80 7.02 -6.14
CA GLU A 295 14.68 7.57 -7.15
C GLU A 295 14.46 6.82 -8.47
N ARG A 296 14.29 7.58 -9.55
CA ARG A 296 14.33 7.00 -10.91
C ARG A 296 15.78 6.83 -11.32
N VAL A 297 16.12 5.63 -11.78
CA VAL A 297 17.50 5.26 -12.13
C VAL A 297 17.56 4.94 -13.62
N ASP A 298 18.44 5.63 -14.34
CA ASP A 298 18.68 5.30 -15.75
C ASP A 298 19.61 4.08 -15.83
N ILE A 299 19.11 2.98 -16.42
CA ILE A 299 19.84 1.74 -16.61
C ILE A 299 19.77 1.39 -18.10
N ASP A 300 20.93 1.19 -18.74
CA ASP A 300 20.97 0.83 -20.16
C ASP A 300 20.10 -0.42 -20.44
N GLU A 301 19.34 -0.39 -21.54
CA GLU A 301 18.37 -1.41 -21.98
C GLU A 301 17.06 -1.50 -21.18
N LEU A 302 16.86 -0.66 -20.16
CA LEU A 302 15.59 -0.51 -19.45
C LEU A 302 14.92 0.81 -19.82
N GLU A 303 13.61 0.80 -20.03
CA GLU A 303 12.82 1.98 -20.37
C GLU A 303 12.50 2.81 -19.13
N THR A 304 12.28 2.14 -18.01
CA THR A 304 12.05 2.77 -16.71
C THR A 304 12.70 1.95 -15.61
N SER A 305 13.22 2.59 -14.57
CA SER A 305 13.58 1.89 -13.35
C SER A 305 13.34 2.77 -12.14
N GLU A 306 12.73 2.20 -11.12
CA GLU A 306 12.43 2.89 -9.87
C GLU A 306 13.00 2.14 -8.68
N PHE A 307 13.77 2.86 -7.87
CA PHE A 307 14.39 2.33 -6.67
C PHE A 307 13.72 3.01 -5.49
N ILE A 308 13.31 2.22 -4.51
CA ILE A 308 12.49 2.66 -3.38
C ILE A 308 13.18 2.23 -2.10
N PHE A 309 13.36 3.18 -1.18
CA PHE A 309 13.69 2.90 0.19
C PHE A 309 12.46 3.17 1.04
N SER A 310 11.91 2.14 1.67
CA SER A 310 10.70 2.21 2.48
C SER A 310 11.00 1.92 3.95
N THR A 311 10.29 2.61 4.84
CA THR A 311 10.03 2.13 6.20
C THR A 311 8.56 1.77 6.28
N VAL A 312 8.25 0.66 6.92
CA VAL A 312 6.89 0.12 6.99
C VAL A 312 6.51 -0.24 8.41
N ASP A 313 5.25 -0.01 8.75
CA ASP A 313 4.62 -0.53 9.96
C ASP A 313 3.28 -1.17 9.59
N GLU A 314 2.95 -2.29 10.22
CA GLU A 314 1.83 -3.15 9.82
C GLU A 314 1.01 -3.61 11.04
N ILE A 315 -0.31 -3.59 10.91
CA ILE A 315 -1.26 -4.05 11.92
C ILE A 315 -2.38 -4.83 11.23
N THR A 316 -2.78 -5.95 11.82
CA THR A 316 -4.01 -6.67 11.46
C THR A 316 -5.19 -6.10 12.25
N LEU A 317 -6.23 -5.70 11.56
CA LEU A 317 -7.50 -5.26 12.15
C LEU A 317 -8.50 -6.41 12.07
N VAL A 318 -9.20 -6.71 13.15
CA VAL A 318 -10.23 -7.76 13.20
C VAL A 318 -11.58 -7.13 13.52
N GLY A 319 -12.55 -7.35 12.63
CA GLY A 319 -13.90 -6.83 12.78
C GLY A 319 -14.62 -7.41 13.99
N GLN A 320 -15.31 -6.55 14.75
CA GLN A 320 -16.19 -6.93 15.86
C GLN A 320 -17.62 -7.26 15.44
#